data_AF-E6UAS0-F1
#
_entry.id   AF-E6UAS0-F1
#
_cell.length_a   1.000
_cell.length_b   1.000
_cell.length_c   1.000
_cell.angle_alpha   90.00
_cell.angle_beta   90.00
_cell.angle_gamma   90.00
#
_symmetry.space_group_name_H-M   'P 1'
#
loop_
_entity.id
_entity.type
_entity.pdbx_description
1 polymer ?
#
loop_
_entity_poly.entity_id
_entity_poly.type
_entity_poly.pdbx_seq_one_letter_code
_entity_poly.pdbx_strand_id
1 'polypeptide(L)'
;MFDYRELRELFDINEPLGWSEKNISSLKTEYGSLPAALEDYYRQCAGCDVLASNPAGDYLMSAEKVGMYKEQGYYVFFSENQSVSFWGIKLEDMDKPDPPVYESYDHGEWFLTGDSLSKFLISEGYLCAVTSGLEYATEDYLEADEEQAENIRSKFEHIERADSGIYQGAEFYRINEDSYMALLPDSSGSLVIFASKSEEGFDEAEKAVLPLIDIDPEED
;
A
#
# COMPACT_ATOMS: atom_id res chain seq x y z
N MET A 1 18.98 -1.42 5.68
CA MET A 1 17.91 -1.34 6.67
C MET A 1 16.85 -0.46 6.06
N PHE A 2 15.65 -1.01 5.91
CA PHE A 2 14.47 -0.31 5.40
C PHE A 2 13.81 0.35 6.62
N ASP A 3 13.79 1.68 6.70
CA ASP A 3 13.41 2.37 7.95
C ASP A 3 11.92 2.72 8.06
N TYR A 4 11.15 2.45 6.99
CA TYR A 4 9.71 2.70 6.83
C TYR A 4 9.23 3.98 7.50
N ARG A 5 10.06 5.02 7.48
CA ARG A 5 9.80 6.23 8.25
C ARG A 5 8.57 6.95 7.73
N GLU A 6 8.40 6.96 6.41
CA GLU A 6 7.23 7.55 5.76
C GLU A 6 5.93 6.91 6.25
N LEU A 7 5.85 5.58 6.36
CA LEU A 7 4.66 4.90 6.88
C LEU A 7 4.47 5.19 8.37
N ARG A 8 5.55 5.21 9.14
CA ARG A 8 5.45 5.55 10.57
C ARG A 8 5.00 6.99 10.80
N GLU A 9 5.46 7.93 9.98
CA GLU A 9 4.99 9.31 9.99
C GLU A 9 3.54 9.38 9.53
N LEU A 10 3.14 8.66 8.47
CA LEU A 10 1.79 8.65 7.93
C LEU A 10 0.75 8.17 8.95
N PHE A 11 1.08 7.16 9.76
CA PHE A 11 0.19 6.54 10.76
C PHE A 11 0.53 6.89 12.22
N ASP A 12 1.31 7.95 12.44
CA ASP A 12 1.69 8.45 13.78
C ASP A 12 2.32 7.39 14.72
N ILE A 13 3.09 6.47 14.14
CA ILE A 13 3.83 5.41 14.82
C ILE A 13 5.14 5.98 15.39
N ASN A 14 5.03 6.62 16.56
CA ASN A 14 6.13 7.30 17.24
C ASN A 14 7.28 6.37 17.69
N GLU A 15 6.97 5.11 17.99
CA GLU A 15 7.93 4.06 18.31
C GLU A 15 7.63 2.82 17.47
N PRO A 16 8.63 2.02 17.05
CA PRO A 16 8.41 0.79 16.29
C PRO A 16 7.30 -0.08 16.91
N LEU A 17 6.23 -0.28 16.14
CA LEU A 17 5.06 -1.04 16.57
C LEU A 17 4.93 -2.27 15.67
N GLY A 18 5.54 -3.37 16.10
CA GLY A 18 5.71 -4.56 15.28
C GLY A 18 5.70 -5.86 16.06
N TRP A 19 5.95 -6.95 15.35
CA TRP A 19 6.02 -8.29 15.90
C TRP A 19 7.25 -8.46 16.79
N SER A 20 7.11 -9.30 17.81
CA SER A 20 8.22 -9.63 18.71
C SER A 20 9.36 -10.36 17.98
N GLU A 21 10.59 -10.20 18.47
CA GLU A 21 11.76 -10.96 17.98
C GLU A 21 11.55 -12.47 18.01
N LYS A 22 10.72 -12.97 18.95
CA LYS A 22 10.36 -14.39 19.01
C LYS A 22 9.59 -14.83 17.76
N ASN A 23 8.63 -14.03 17.30
CA ASN A 23 7.85 -14.35 16.09
C ASN A 23 8.76 -14.31 14.86
N ILE A 24 9.55 -13.23 14.71
CA ILE A 24 10.47 -13.06 13.58
C ILE A 24 11.52 -14.20 13.54
N SER A 25 12.11 -14.54 14.69
CA SER A 25 13.08 -15.64 14.77
C SER A 25 12.48 -17.01 14.44
N SER A 26 11.21 -17.22 14.81
CA SER A 26 10.50 -18.46 14.48
C SER A 26 10.29 -18.58 12.97
N LEU A 27 9.86 -17.49 12.31
CA LEU A 27 9.73 -17.43 10.85
C LEU A 27 11.06 -17.67 10.15
N LYS A 28 12.16 -17.03 10.59
CA LYS A 28 13.50 -17.26 10.03
C LYS A 28 13.95 -18.71 10.20
N THR A 29 13.59 -19.36 11.31
CA THR A 29 13.89 -20.79 11.53
C THR A 29 13.12 -21.68 10.54
N GLU A 30 11.85 -21.34 10.26
CA GLU A 30 10.98 -22.12 9.38
C GLU A 30 11.29 -21.95 7.89
N TYR A 31 11.67 -20.74 7.48
CA TYR A 31 11.90 -20.36 6.09
C TYR A 31 13.39 -20.20 5.74
N GLY A 32 14.29 -20.40 6.71
CA GLY A 32 15.74 -20.25 6.56
C GLY A 32 16.21 -18.79 6.65
N SER A 33 15.54 -17.89 5.93
CA SER A 33 15.74 -16.45 5.99
C SER A 33 14.42 -15.70 5.84
N LEU A 34 14.46 -14.40 6.11
CA LEU A 34 13.43 -13.45 5.72
C LEU A 34 14.11 -12.30 4.97
N PRO A 35 13.49 -11.77 3.92
CA PRO A 35 13.94 -10.53 3.29
C PRO A 35 14.08 -9.41 4.30
N ALA A 36 15.15 -8.63 4.18
CA ALA A 36 15.41 -7.51 5.09
C ALA A 36 14.28 -6.47 5.05
N ALA A 37 13.70 -6.21 3.88
CA ALA A 37 12.54 -5.33 3.72
C ALA A 37 11.34 -5.83 4.53
N LEU A 38 11.05 -7.14 4.51
CA LEU A 38 9.93 -7.70 5.26
C LEU A 38 10.19 -7.71 6.77
N GLU A 39 11.41 -8.11 7.15
CA GLU A 39 11.82 -8.18 8.55
C GLU A 39 11.75 -6.81 9.22
N ASP A 40 12.26 -5.78 8.54
CA ASP A 40 12.22 -4.40 9.01
C ASP A 40 10.78 -3.87 9.08
N TYR A 41 9.90 -4.25 8.15
CA TYR A 41 8.48 -3.89 8.19
C TYR A 41 7.76 -4.56 9.36
N TYR A 42 8.00 -5.86 9.56
CA TYR A 42 7.46 -6.61 10.69
C TYR A 42 7.84 -6.01 12.04
N ARG A 43 9.05 -5.46 12.18
CA ARG A 43 9.47 -4.79 13.42
C ARG A 43 8.87 -3.42 13.63
N GLN A 44 8.61 -2.68 12.55
CA GLN A 44 8.32 -1.26 12.63
C GLN A 44 6.83 -0.93 12.52
N CYS A 45 6.08 -1.71 11.73
CA CYS A 45 4.74 -1.34 11.30
C CYS A 45 3.69 -2.45 11.53
N ALA A 46 4.08 -3.72 11.59
CA ALA A 46 3.12 -4.85 11.59
C ALA A 46 2.24 -5.00 12.83
N GLY A 47 2.42 -4.16 13.86
CA GLY A 47 1.54 -4.07 15.01
C GLY A 47 0.58 -2.87 14.96
N CYS A 48 0.65 -2.04 13.92
CA CYS A 48 -0.31 -0.97 13.69
C CYS A 48 -1.65 -1.57 13.24
N ASP A 49 -2.70 -1.39 14.05
CA ASP A 49 -4.01 -1.98 13.76
C ASP A 49 -4.60 -1.51 12.42
N VAL A 50 -4.37 -0.25 12.05
CA VAL A 50 -4.83 0.31 10.76
C VAL A 50 -4.20 -0.43 9.58
N LEU A 51 -2.89 -0.66 9.62
CA LEU A 51 -2.16 -1.39 8.58
C LEU A 51 -2.37 -2.92 8.61
N ALA A 52 -2.64 -3.48 9.79
CA ALA A 52 -2.71 -4.94 9.99
C ALA A 52 -4.14 -5.50 9.92
N SER A 53 -5.16 -4.66 10.15
CA SER A 53 -6.55 -5.09 10.27
C SER A 53 -7.50 -4.28 9.40
N ASN A 54 -7.02 -3.66 8.31
CA ASN A 54 -7.82 -2.87 7.38
C ASN A 54 -9.05 -3.68 6.91
N PRO A 55 -10.25 -3.43 7.46
CA PRO A 55 -11.43 -4.23 7.14
C PRO A 55 -12.07 -3.81 5.81
N ALA A 56 -11.54 -2.76 5.17
CA ALA A 56 -12.02 -2.21 3.90
C ALA A 56 -11.03 -2.45 2.74
N GLY A 57 -9.83 -2.96 3.00
CA GLY A 57 -8.79 -3.12 1.98
C GLY A 57 -7.81 -4.26 2.28
N ASP A 58 -6.67 -4.22 1.60
CA ASP A 58 -5.63 -5.23 1.74
C ASP A 58 -4.99 -5.18 3.13
N TYR A 59 -4.62 -6.35 3.65
CA TYR A 59 -4.10 -6.47 5.01
C TYR A 59 -2.89 -7.38 5.11
N LEU A 60 -2.01 -7.01 6.05
CA LEU A 60 -0.92 -7.87 6.47
C LEU A 60 -1.49 -9.10 7.19
N MET A 61 -1.16 -10.28 6.69
CA MET A 61 -1.56 -11.51 7.32
C MET A 61 -0.96 -11.64 8.73
N SER A 62 -1.74 -12.22 9.66
CA SER A 62 -1.24 -12.45 11.01
C SER A 62 -0.04 -13.42 11.02
N ALA A 63 0.82 -13.30 12.03
CA ALA A 63 2.02 -14.13 12.16
C ALA A 63 1.76 -15.65 12.17
N GLU A 64 0.54 -16.08 12.47
CA GLU A 64 0.12 -17.49 12.45
C GLU A 64 -0.34 -17.97 11.06
N LYS A 65 -0.66 -17.04 10.15
CA LYS A 65 -1.22 -17.33 8.82
C LYS A 65 -0.25 -17.04 7.67
N VAL A 66 0.77 -16.21 7.90
CA VAL A 66 1.82 -16.00 6.88
C VAL A 66 2.44 -17.33 6.43
N GLY A 67 2.71 -17.43 5.13
CA GLY A 67 3.28 -18.62 4.51
C GLY A 67 2.27 -19.74 4.19
N MET A 68 0.95 -19.47 4.25
CA MET A 68 -0.11 -20.46 4.01
C MET A 68 -0.12 -21.14 2.60
N TYR A 69 0.79 -20.77 1.69
CA TYR A 69 0.98 -21.38 0.37
C TYR A 69 2.41 -21.86 0.09
N LYS A 70 3.14 -22.25 1.15
CA LYS A 70 4.50 -22.79 1.05
C LYS A 70 4.63 -23.93 0.03
N GLU A 71 3.62 -24.79 -0.05
CA GLU A 71 3.58 -25.93 -1.00
C GLU A 71 3.55 -25.50 -2.47
N GLN A 72 3.12 -24.27 -2.77
CA GLN A 72 3.15 -23.70 -4.12
C GLN A 72 4.49 -23.00 -4.44
N GLY A 73 5.44 -22.99 -3.50
CA GLY A 73 6.73 -22.31 -3.67
C GLY A 73 6.73 -20.84 -3.27
N TYR A 74 5.72 -20.37 -2.51
CA TYR A 74 5.58 -18.96 -2.11
C TYR A 74 5.43 -18.79 -0.59
N TYR A 75 6.04 -17.73 -0.06
CA TYR A 75 5.77 -17.17 1.26
C TYR A 75 4.75 -16.04 1.10
N VAL A 76 3.50 -16.31 1.45
CA VAL A 76 2.40 -15.33 1.36
C VAL A 76 2.32 -14.50 2.63
N PHE A 77 2.28 -13.19 2.49
CA PHE A 77 2.36 -12.26 3.62
C PHE A 77 1.24 -11.22 3.63
N PHE A 78 0.55 -11.02 2.51
CA PHE A 78 -0.53 -10.06 2.35
C PHE A 78 -1.75 -10.75 1.72
N SER A 79 -2.94 -10.30 2.07
CA SER A 79 -4.21 -10.80 1.54
C SER A 79 -5.15 -9.63 1.31
N GLU A 80 -5.95 -9.74 0.27
CA GLU A 80 -7.06 -8.83 0.02
C GLU A 80 -8.21 -9.14 0.98
N ASN A 81 -9.07 -8.15 1.26
CA ASN A 81 -10.13 -8.22 2.27
C ASN A 81 -11.08 -9.42 2.06
N GLN A 82 -11.45 -9.71 0.81
CA GLN A 82 -12.29 -10.86 0.47
C GLN A 82 -11.50 -12.17 0.34
N SER A 83 -10.19 -12.11 0.55
CA SER A 83 -9.26 -13.23 0.39
C SER A 83 -9.31 -13.83 -1.00
N VAL A 84 -9.54 -12.98 -2.02
CA VAL A 84 -9.53 -13.37 -3.42
C VAL A 84 -8.12 -13.20 -4.00
N SER A 85 -7.42 -12.12 -3.63
CA SER A 85 -6.03 -11.90 -3.99
C SER A 85 -5.09 -12.14 -2.80
N PHE A 86 -3.94 -12.76 -3.10
CA PHE A 86 -2.85 -13.00 -2.15
C PHE A 86 -1.53 -12.54 -2.74
N TRP A 87 -0.71 -11.90 -1.92
CA TRP A 87 0.62 -11.46 -2.31
C TRP A 87 1.71 -12.23 -1.57
N GLY A 88 2.70 -12.66 -2.33
CA GLY A 88 3.74 -13.53 -1.84
C GLY A 88 5.08 -13.34 -2.52
N ILE A 89 6.10 -13.88 -1.86
CA ILE A 89 7.49 -13.91 -2.29
C ILE A 89 7.82 -15.35 -2.66
N LYS A 90 8.53 -15.58 -3.76
CA LYS A 90 9.02 -16.92 -4.06
C LYS A 90 9.95 -17.41 -2.95
N LEU A 91 9.81 -18.66 -2.51
CA LEU A 91 10.65 -19.23 -1.46
C LEU A 91 12.15 -19.22 -1.83
N GLU A 92 12.48 -19.34 -3.11
CA GLU A 92 13.85 -19.24 -3.63
C GLU A 92 14.45 -17.83 -3.52
N ASP A 93 13.63 -16.81 -3.30
CA ASP A 93 14.02 -15.41 -3.22
C ASP A 93 14.04 -14.88 -1.78
N MET A 94 13.81 -15.73 -0.78
CA MET A 94 13.72 -15.34 0.64
C MET A 94 15.03 -14.83 1.24
N ASP A 95 16.16 -15.02 0.56
CA ASP A 95 17.47 -14.50 0.95
C ASP A 95 17.79 -13.13 0.33
N LYS A 96 17.01 -12.70 -0.68
CA LYS A 96 17.14 -11.38 -1.26
C LYS A 96 16.65 -10.33 -0.25
N PRO A 97 17.36 -9.20 -0.08
CA PRO A 97 16.96 -8.17 0.87
C PRO A 97 15.63 -7.52 0.50
N ASP A 98 15.34 -7.41 -0.79
CA ASP A 98 14.16 -6.78 -1.36
C ASP A 98 13.71 -7.55 -2.62
N PRO A 99 13.00 -8.68 -2.46
CA PRO A 99 12.63 -9.54 -3.58
C PRO A 99 11.42 -9.01 -4.35
N PRO A 100 11.17 -9.55 -5.55
CA PRO A 100 9.91 -9.33 -6.26
C PRO A 100 8.70 -9.88 -5.50
N VAL A 101 7.55 -9.24 -5.72
CA VAL A 101 6.25 -9.64 -5.17
C VAL A 101 5.37 -10.18 -6.29
N TYR A 102 4.66 -11.25 -5.99
CA TYR A 102 3.75 -11.92 -6.90
C TYR A 102 2.35 -11.95 -6.31
N GLU A 103 1.35 -11.82 -7.16
CA GLU A 103 -0.06 -11.94 -6.82
C GLU A 103 -0.63 -13.26 -7.36
N SER A 104 -1.51 -13.87 -6.59
CA SER A 104 -2.37 -14.96 -7.04
C SER A 104 -3.83 -14.59 -6.78
N TYR A 105 -4.65 -14.64 -7.84
CA TYR A 105 -6.10 -14.48 -7.79
C TYR A 105 -6.79 -15.84 -7.68
N ASP A 106 -7.74 -15.98 -6.75
CA ASP A 106 -8.55 -17.20 -6.50
C ASP A 106 -7.72 -18.49 -6.43
N HIS A 107 -6.55 -18.40 -5.78
CA HIS A 107 -5.56 -19.48 -5.65
C HIS A 107 -5.06 -20.08 -6.99
N GLY A 108 -5.09 -19.29 -8.05
CA GLY A 108 -4.68 -19.67 -9.41
C GLY A 108 -3.20 -19.51 -9.70
N GLU A 109 -2.90 -19.01 -10.90
CA GLU A 109 -1.52 -18.73 -11.33
C GLU A 109 -0.95 -17.49 -10.61
N TRP A 110 0.37 -17.49 -10.44
CA TRP A 110 1.10 -16.38 -9.82
C TRP A 110 1.64 -15.43 -10.89
N PHE A 111 1.28 -14.16 -10.78
CA PHE A 111 1.70 -13.09 -11.68
C PHE A 111 2.63 -12.12 -10.96
N LEU A 112 3.58 -11.53 -11.68
CA LEU A 112 4.47 -10.53 -11.10
C LEU A 112 3.68 -9.24 -10.85
N THR A 113 3.61 -8.80 -9.60
CA THR A 113 3.06 -7.48 -9.23
C THR A 113 4.12 -6.41 -9.40
N GLY A 114 5.31 -6.65 -8.83
CA GLY A 114 6.41 -5.70 -8.83
C GLY A 114 7.74 -6.35 -8.49
N ASP A 115 8.83 -5.64 -8.76
CA ASP A 115 10.20 -6.13 -8.56
C ASP A 115 10.81 -5.79 -7.19
N SER A 116 10.08 -5.08 -6.33
CA SER A 116 10.50 -4.66 -4.99
C SER A 116 9.39 -4.82 -3.95
N LEU A 117 9.69 -5.60 -2.91
CA LEU A 117 8.85 -5.80 -1.74
C LEU A 117 8.69 -4.52 -0.92
N SER A 118 9.77 -3.76 -0.74
CA SER A 118 9.72 -2.52 0.02
C SER A 118 8.78 -1.50 -0.63
N LYS A 119 8.82 -1.38 -1.97
CA LYS A 119 7.85 -0.57 -2.70
C LYS A 119 6.43 -1.07 -2.53
N PHE A 120 6.20 -2.38 -2.63
CA PHE A 120 4.88 -2.98 -2.40
C PHE A 120 4.33 -2.57 -1.02
N LEU A 121 5.10 -2.77 0.04
CA LEU A 121 4.69 -2.44 1.42
C LEU A 121 4.42 -0.94 1.61
N ILE A 122 5.17 -0.06 0.93
CA ILE A 122 4.94 1.38 0.96
C ILE A 122 3.65 1.73 0.19
N SER A 123 3.42 1.10 -0.95
CA SER A 123 2.22 1.31 -1.77
C SER A 123 0.95 0.92 -1.02
N GLU A 124 0.95 -0.25 -0.38
CA GLU A 124 -0.15 -0.69 0.48
C GLU A 124 -0.40 0.28 1.64
N GLY A 125 0.67 0.85 2.21
CA GLY A 125 0.56 1.88 3.24
C GLY A 125 -0.13 3.14 2.74
N TYR A 126 0.22 3.63 1.54
CA TYR A 126 -0.45 4.79 0.94
C TYR A 126 -1.89 4.49 0.52
N LEU A 127 -2.15 3.31 -0.06
CA LEU A 127 -3.49 2.88 -0.40
C LEU A 127 -4.37 2.80 0.85
N CYS A 128 -3.87 2.20 1.92
CA CYS A 128 -4.54 2.17 3.21
C CYS A 128 -4.82 3.58 3.72
N ALA A 129 -3.84 4.48 3.66
CA ALA A 129 -3.98 5.86 4.12
C ALA A 129 -5.12 6.59 3.40
N VAL A 130 -5.18 6.54 2.07
CA VAL A 130 -6.20 7.28 1.30
C VAL A 130 -7.59 6.64 1.32
N THR A 131 -7.69 5.34 1.59
CA THR A 131 -8.98 4.61 1.59
C THR A 131 -9.63 4.50 2.96
N SER A 132 -8.84 4.44 4.03
CA SER A 132 -9.36 4.05 5.36
C SER A 132 -8.52 4.54 6.53
N GLY A 133 -7.30 5.03 6.29
CA GLY A 133 -6.32 5.30 7.33
C GLY A 133 -6.24 6.74 7.79
N LEU A 134 -6.56 7.70 6.92
CA LEU A 134 -6.58 9.13 7.25
C LEU A 134 -8.02 9.59 7.56
N GLU A 135 -8.14 10.65 8.38
CA GLU A 135 -9.41 11.07 8.96
C GLU A 135 -10.35 11.75 7.96
N TYR A 136 -9.80 12.55 7.04
CA TYR A 136 -10.56 13.31 6.05
C TYR A 136 -10.29 12.73 4.67
N ALA A 137 -11.26 12.08 4.06
CA ALA A 137 -11.11 11.40 2.77
C ALA A 137 -12.30 11.69 1.87
N THR A 138 -12.10 11.59 0.56
CA THR A 138 -13.21 11.61 -0.40
C THR A 138 -14.18 10.47 -0.09
N GLU A 139 -15.49 10.74 -0.18
CA GLU A 139 -16.52 9.73 0.14
C GLU A 139 -16.56 8.58 -0.89
N ASP A 140 -16.30 8.90 -2.15
CA ASP A 140 -16.33 7.97 -3.28
C ASP A 140 -15.08 8.10 -4.16
N TYR A 141 -14.86 7.10 -5.02
CA TYR A 141 -13.87 7.18 -6.09
C TYR A 141 -14.35 8.16 -7.16
N LEU A 142 -13.52 9.17 -7.44
CA LEU A 142 -13.79 10.16 -8.48
C LEU A 142 -13.23 9.65 -9.81
N GLU A 143 -13.93 9.89 -10.92
CA GLU A 143 -13.47 9.47 -12.24
C GLU A 143 -12.60 10.56 -12.88
N ALA A 144 -11.48 10.14 -13.47
CA ALA A 144 -10.63 10.97 -14.31
C ALA A 144 -10.41 10.29 -15.66
N ASP A 145 -10.60 11.03 -16.75
CA ASP A 145 -10.13 10.58 -18.06
C ASP A 145 -8.60 10.68 -18.19
N GLU A 146 -8.05 10.25 -19.31
CA GLU A 146 -6.60 10.25 -19.52
C GLU A 146 -5.98 11.66 -19.52
N GLU A 147 -6.69 12.67 -20.04
CA GLU A 147 -6.17 14.06 -20.05
C GLU A 147 -6.13 14.62 -18.63
N GLN A 148 -7.18 14.35 -17.84
CA GLN A 148 -7.28 14.73 -16.45
C GLN A 148 -6.24 13.98 -15.57
N ALA A 149 -6.03 12.69 -15.82
CA ALA A 149 -4.98 11.91 -15.19
C ALA A 149 -3.59 12.50 -15.47
N GLU A 150 -3.28 12.82 -16.72
CA GLU A 150 -2.01 13.48 -17.08
C GLU A 150 -1.84 14.85 -16.41
N ASN A 151 -2.92 15.62 -16.26
CA ASN A 151 -2.90 16.88 -15.52
C ASN A 151 -2.51 16.65 -14.05
N ILE A 152 -3.07 15.60 -13.41
CA ILE A 152 -2.69 15.16 -12.06
C ILE A 152 -1.19 14.79 -12.00
N ARG A 153 -0.73 13.91 -12.89
CA ARG A 153 0.68 13.45 -12.94
C ARG A 153 1.65 14.61 -13.09
N SER A 154 1.28 15.63 -13.86
CA SER A 154 2.12 16.80 -14.11
C SER A 154 2.18 17.80 -12.94
N LYS A 155 1.17 17.79 -12.05
CA LYS A 155 0.98 18.83 -11.04
C LYS A 155 1.48 18.42 -9.66
N PHE A 156 1.30 17.16 -9.28
CA PHE A 156 1.59 16.68 -7.93
C PHE A 156 2.89 15.89 -7.86
N GLU A 157 3.49 15.85 -6.66
CA GLU A 157 4.74 15.13 -6.44
C GLU A 157 4.46 13.62 -6.41
N HIS A 158 4.97 12.89 -7.40
CA HIS A 158 4.87 11.43 -7.45
C HIS A 158 5.75 10.78 -6.37
N ILE A 159 5.17 9.84 -5.63
CA ILE A 159 5.84 9.07 -4.59
C ILE A 159 6.46 7.83 -5.21
N GLU A 160 7.61 7.99 -5.88
CA GLU A 160 8.30 6.89 -6.61
C GLU A 160 8.65 5.66 -5.73
N ARG A 161 8.72 5.86 -4.40
CA ARG A 161 8.91 4.78 -3.43
C ARG A 161 7.69 3.87 -3.27
N ALA A 162 6.53 4.31 -3.75
CA ALA A 162 5.27 3.58 -3.79
C ALA A 162 4.90 3.12 -5.23
N ASP A 163 5.87 3.06 -6.14
CA ASP A 163 5.66 2.56 -7.51
C ASP A 163 5.93 1.05 -7.57
N SER A 164 4.95 0.26 -7.13
CA SER A 164 5.07 -1.19 -6.97
C SER A 164 4.35 -2.02 -8.02
N GLY A 165 3.50 -1.41 -8.85
CA GLY A 165 2.67 -2.13 -9.82
C GLY A 165 1.40 -2.78 -9.25
N ILE A 166 1.04 -2.55 -7.98
CA ILE A 166 -0.26 -2.98 -7.45
C ILE A 166 -1.41 -2.39 -8.28
N TYR A 167 -2.52 -3.11 -8.37
CA TYR A 167 -3.72 -2.68 -9.12
C TYR A 167 -3.41 -2.21 -10.56
N GLN A 168 -2.56 -2.96 -11.27
CA GLN A 168 -2.15 -2.67 -12.65
C GLN A 168 -1.36 -1.37 -12.82
N GLY A 169 -0.74 -0.88 -11.75
CA GLY A 169 0.08 0.33 -11.77
C GLY A 169 -0.57 1.53 -11.09
N ALA A 170 -1.19 1.33 -9.92
CA ALA A 170 -1.60 2.43 -9.06
C ALA A 170 -0.42 3.36 -8.77
N GLU A 171 -0.70 4.67 -8.85
CA GLU A 171 0.28 5.73 -8.63
C GLU A 171 -0.13 6.53 -7.40
N PHE A 172 0.85 6.99 -6.61
CA PHE A 172 0.60 7.73 -5.37
C PHE A 172 1.26 9.09 -5.40
N TYR A 173 0.54 10.10 -4.92
CA TYR A 173 0.94 11.50 -5.02
C TYR A 173 0.83 12.20 -3.67
N ARG A 174 1.77 13.12 -3.43
CA ARG A 174 1.64 14.12 -2.36
C ARG A 174 0.99 15.37 -2.94
N ILE A 175 -0.10 15.81 -2.30
CA ILE A 175 -0.86 17.01 -2.71
C ILE A 175 -0.33 18.24 -1.96
N ASN A 176 -0.20 18.12 -0.63
CA ASN A 176 0.35 19.13 0.28
C ASN A 176 1.07 18.42 1.47
N GLU A 177 1.33 19.10 2.58
CA GLU A 177 2.14 18.52 3.68
C GLU A 177 1.49 17.29 4.35
N ASP A 178 0.15 17.21 4.36
CA ASP A 178 -0.60 16.21 5.11
C ASP A 178 -1.66 15.45 4.28
N SER A 179 -1.77 15.76 2.99
CA SER A 179 -2.71 15.14 2.05
C SER A 179 -2.03 14.35 0.94
N TYR A 180 -2.62 13.19 0.65
CA TYR A 180 -2.11 12.19 -0.28
C TYR A 180 -3.23 11.70 -1.20
N MET A 181 -2.86 11.26 -2.39
CA MET A 181 -3.79 10.80 -3.42
C MET A 181 -3.31 9.49 -4.03
N ALA A 182 -4.24 8.60 -4.35
CA ALA A 182 -4.02 7.49 -5.26
C ALA A 182 -4.73 7.74 -6.59
N LEU A 183 -4.04 7.45 -7.67
CA LEU A 183 -4.56 7.39 -9.03
C LEU A 183 -4.53 5.91 -9.44
N LEU A 184 -5.71 5.29 -9.52
CA LEU A 184 -5.87 3.86 -9.79
C LEU A 184 -6.27 3.66 -11.25
N PRO A 185 -5.54 2.86 -12.04
CA PRO A 185 -5.95 2.53 -13.39
C PRO A 185 -7.34 1.87 -13.44
N ASP A 186 -8.20 2.32 -14.36
CA ASP A 186 -9.48 1.68 -14.66
C ASP A 186 -9.69 1.55 -16.18
N SER A 187 -10.67 0.74 -16.58
CA SER A 187 -10.93 0.35 -17.97
C SER A 187 -11.14 1.51 -18.96
N SER A 188 -11.55 2.70 -18.48
CA SER A 188 -11.77 3.89 -19.30
C SER A 188 -10.98 5.14 -18.89
N GLY A 189 -10.04 5.02 -17.95
CA GLY A 189 -9.29 6.15 -17.42
C GLY A 189 -8.64 5.81 -16.09
N SER A 190 -8.90 6.61 -15.07
CA SER A 190 -8.42 6.37 -13.71
C SER A 190 -9.46 6.74 -12.67
N LEU A 191 -9.39 6.07 -11.53
CA LEU A 191 -10.09 6.46 -10.31
C LEU A 191 -9.15 7.29 -9.45
N VAL A 192 -9.66 8.37 -8.91
CA VAL A 192 -8.96 9.30 -8.02
C VAL A 192 -9.57 9.19 -6.63
N ILE A 193 -8.73 8.95 -5.63
CA ILE A 193 -9.09 9.00 -4.22
C ILE A 193 -8.01 9.76 -3.48
N PHE A 194 -8.39 10.67 -2.59
CA PHE A 194 -7.44 11.39 -1.77
C PHE A 194 -7.94 11.57 -0.35
N ALA A 195 -6.98 11.73 0.56
CA ALA A 195 -7.26 11.93 1.97
C ALA A 195 -6.18 12.78 2.63
N SER A 196 -6.51 13.33 3.79
CA SER A 196 -5.69 14.21 4.59
C SER A 196 -5.77 13.84 6.07
N LYS A 197 -4.70 14.14 6.80
CA LYS A 197 -4.68 14.10 8.27
C LYS A 197 -5.49 15.23 8.92
N SER A 198 -5.74 16.33 8.21
CA SER A 198 -6.46 17.49 8.76
C SER A 198 -7.53 17.99 7.80
N GLU A 199 -8.57 18.60 8.38
CA GLU A 199 -9.66 19.25 7.64
C GLU A 199 -9.11 20.36 6.73
N GLU A 200 -8.21 21.22 7.23
CA GLU A 200 -7.60 22.29 6.44
C GLU A 200 -6.79 21.74 5.26
N GLY A 201 -6.01 20.69 5.48
CA GLY A 201 -5.27 20.01 4.41
C GLY A 201 -6.20 19.40 3.36
N PHE A 202 -7.33 18.83 3.80
CA PHE A 202 -8.35 18.27 2.91
C PHE A 202 -9.02 19.35 2.06
N ASP A 203 -9.44 20.45 2.66
CA ASP A 203 -10.03 21.60 1.95
C ASP A 203 -9.06 22.17 0.90
N GLU A 204 -7.76 22.19 1.19
CA GLU A 204 -6.73 22.59 0.24
C GLU A 204 -6.55 21.57 -0.89
N ALA A 205 -6.61 20.27 -0.55
CA ALA A 205 -6.53 19.19 -1.52
C ALA A 205 -7.70 19.23 -2.50
N GLU A 206 -8.93 19.43 -2.02
CA GLU A 206 -10.12 19.56 -2.87
C GLU A 206 -9.98 20.70 -3.88
N LYS A 207 -9.59 21.89 -3.41
CA LYS A 207 -9.34 23.06 -4.26
C LYS A 207 -8.22 22.83 -5.29
N ALA A 208 -7.28 21.94 -4.99
CA ALA A 208 -6.16 21.64 -5.88
C ALA A 208 -6.48 20.55 -6.91
N VAL A 209 -7.25 19.53 -6.52
CA VAL A 209 -7.53 18.31 -7.29
C VAL A 209 -8.83 18.42 -8.08
N LEU A 210 -9.95 18.81 -7.46
CA LEU A 210 -11.28 18.78 -8.10
C LEU A 210 -11.35 19.57 -9.42
N PRO A 211 -10.73 20.76 -9.55
CA PRO A 211 -10.72 21.48 -10.82
C PRO A 211 -9.94 20.80 -11.94
N LEU A 212 -9.07 19.81 -11.64
CA LEU A 212 -8.34 19.04 -12.65
C LEU A 212 -9.18 17.93 -13.26
N ILE A 213 -10.28 17.56 -12.61
CA ILE A 213 -11.23 16.52 -13.02
C ILE A 213 -12.63 17.10 -13.28
N ASP A 214 -12.70 18.42 -13.53
CA ASP A 214 -13.92 19.18 -13.86
C ASP A 214 -15.04 19.10 -12.80
N ILE A 215 -14.67 18.97 -11.52
CA ILE A 215 -15.60 19.07 -10.38
C ILE A 215 -15.43 20.44 -9.72
N ASP A 216 -16.55 21.14 -9.47
CA ASP A 216 -16.56 22.43 -8.79
C ASP A 216 -16.64 22.21 -7.26
N PRO A 217 -15.62 22.62 -6.47
CA PRO A 217 -15.63 22.48 -5.02
C PRO A 217 -16.69 23.33 -4.30
N GLU A 218 -17.35 24.28 -4.98
CA GLU A 218 -18.35 25.17 -4.37
C GLU A 218 -19.83 24.73 -4.58
N GLU A 219 -20.08 23.57 -5.21
CA GLU A 219 -21.45 23.11 -5.53
C GLU A 219 -22.14 22.22 -4.46
N ASP A 220 -21.50 21.92 -3.33
CA ASP A 220 -22.08 21.12 -2.22
C ASP A 220 -22.48 21.93 -0.96
#